data_AF-A0AAV8CIB2-F1
#
_entry.id   AF-A0AAV8CIB2-F1
#
_cell.length_a   1.000
_cell.length_b   1.000
_cell.length_c   1.000
_cell.angle_alpha   90.00
_cell.angle_beta   90.00
_cell.angle_gamma   90.00
#
_symmetry.space_group_name_H-M   'P 1'
#
loop_
_entity.id
_entity.type
_entity.pdbx_description
1 polymer ?
#
loop_
_entity_poly.entity_id
_entity_poly.type
_entity_poly.pdbx_seq_one_letter_code
_entity_poly.pdbx_strand_id
1 'polypeptide(L)'
;MKYAYLQFNFKLHDDRAFQIGRATRDATTSTDQALHFQERTVRFFTLATGKGKVGNAAHLEEWVTTMTTVAAGESKFKINFNWDESQGIPGAVMVKNKHHSEFYLKTLTLEGVPGKSKVHFVCNSWIYPEYNYDRIFFTNETYLPSKTPQPLVLYREQELKNLRGDNIPGPLKESDRVYGYAVYNDLGDPDKDDDHARPVLGGPEHPYPRRGRTSRRPTEKDQKSESRQSVLRSLDIYVPRDERFGHLKMSDFLAYAVKSIGQSLFPALHGIIDSNEFDSIEDTFNLYDGGIPLPHPQMLENLRQSIPFEFIKEWFRTDGAHAFRLPTPQVLKEDKFAWRSDEEFGREMLAGVNPVIIRCLKVFPPTSNLEPEVYGNQMSSIKEEHILINLEGFTVPKALRENRLFILDHHDAFMPYLPKINALKGNFIYATRTILFLKDDGTLKPVAIELSLPHPNGLQHGAISKVYTPASEGVENSIWQLAKAYAAVNDSGYHQLISHCS
;
A
#
# COMPACT_ATOMS: atom_id res chain seq x y z
N MET A 1 1.99 -40.86 -28.69
CA MET A 1 2.59 -39.61 -28.19
C MET A 1 1.49 -38.56 -28.10
N LYS A 2 1.38 -37.83 -26.99
CA LYS A 2 0.31 -36.85 -26.77
C LYS A 2 0.92 -35.51 -26.39
N TYR A 3 0.33 -34.44 -26.93
CA TYR A 3 0.86 -33.08 -26.94
C TYR A 3 0.55 -32.33 -25.64
N ALA A 4 1.57 -31.77 -24.98
CA ALA A 4 1.39 -30.80 -23.91
C ALA A 4 1.51 -29.37 -24.47
N TYR A 5 0.56 -28.51 -24.10
CA TYR A 5 0.48 -27.11 -24.47
C TYR A 5 0.95 -26.23 -23.31
N LEU A 6 2.13 -25.62 -23.43
CA LEU A 6 2.66 -24.75 -22.37
C LEU A 6 2.53 -23.27 -22.76
N GLN A 7 1.99 -22.45 -21.85
CA GLN A 7 1.84 -21.02 -22.02
C GLN A 7 2.87 -20.33 -21.13
N PHE A 8 3.98 -19.88 -21.71
CA PHE A 8 4.87 -18.98 -21.01
C PHE A 8 4.55 -17.54 -21.37
N ASN A 9 4.77 -16.63 -20.43
CA ASN A 9 4.64 -15.22 -20.67
C ASN A 9 5.86 -14.53 -20.05
N PHE A 10 6.70 -13.87 -20.86
CA PHE A 10 7.96 -13.29 -20.42
C PHE A 10 7.95 -11.77 -20.59
N LYS A 11 8.28 -11.05 -19.52
CA LYS A 11 8.84 -9.69 -19.65
C LYS A 11 10.26 -9.75 -19.13
N LEU A 12 11.25 -9.61 -20.02
CA LEU A 12 12.65 -9.51 -19.65
C LEU A 12 12.88 -8.15 -18.98
N HIS A 13 13.68 -8.14 -17.92
CA HIS A 13 14.25 -6.92 -17.37
C HIS A 13 15.42 -6.53 -18.29
N ASP A 14 15.40 -5.28 -18.77
CA ASP A 14 16.47 -4.56 -19.49
C ASP A 14 16.30 -4.40 -21.01
N ASP A 15 15.73 -3.24 -21.40
CA ASP A 15 15.60 -2.74 -22.78
C ASP A 15 16.95 -2.27 -23.40
N ARG A 16 18.10 -2.53 -22.76
CA ARG A 16 19.41 -2.04 -23.26
C ARG A 16 20.22 -3.07 -24.05
N ALA A 17 19.81 -4.34 -24.09
CA ALA A 17 20.56 -5.37 -24.82
C ALA A 17 20.19 -5.52 -26.31
N PHE A 18 19.21 -4.76 -26.84
CA PHE A 18 18.73 -4.88 -28.23
C PHE A 18 18.97 -3.65 -29.12
N GLN A 19 19.89 -2.77 -28.74
CA GLN A 19 20.51 -1.88 -29.73
C GLN A 19 21.87 -2.45 -30.14
N ILE A 20 21.89 -3.21 -31.23
CA ILE A 20 22.91 -3.17 -32.29
C ILE A 20 22.36 -3.95 -33.49
N GLY A 21 22.36 -3.31 -34.67
CA GLY A 21 22.35 -4.01 -35.95
C GLY A 21 21.12 -3.79 -36.81
N ARG A 22 21.11 -2.68 -37.55
CA ARG A 22 20.36 -2.55 -38.80
C ARG A 22 20.55 -3.82 -39.66
N ALA A 23 19.46 -4.20 -40.30
CA ALA A 23 19.36 -5.27 -41.28
C ALA A 23 20.57 -5.35 -42.24
N THR A 24 21.27 -6.48 -42.15
CA THR A 24 21.84 -7.15 -43.30
C THR A 24 21.48 -8.62 -43.18
N ARG A 25 20.86 -9.14 -44.25
CA ARG A 25 20.57 -10.55 -44.46
C ARG A 25 21.82 -11.38 -44.16
N ASP A 26 21.71 -12.28 -43.18
CA ASP A 26 22.23 -13.65 -43.29
C ASP A 26 21.64 -14.50 -42.16
N ALA A 27 21.28 -15.72 -42.53
CA ALA A 27 20.50 -16.66 -41.73
C ALA A 27 21.38 -17.39 -40.70
N THR A 28 21.36 -16.96 -39.43
CA THR A 28 21.96 -17.75 -38.32
C THR A 28 21.34 -17.50 -36.92
N THR A 29 20.37 -16.60 -36.76
CA THR A 29 19.87 -16.17 -35.43
C THR A 29 18.83 -17.08 -34.75
N SER A 30 18.20 -18.02 -35.48
CA SER A 30 17.15 -18.88 -34.87
C SER A 30 17.71 -20.04 -34.03
N THR A 31 18.94 -20.47 -34.31
CA THR A 31 19.58 -21.61 -33.66
C THR A 31 20.13 -21.29 -32.26
N ASP A 32 20.68 -20.09 -32.05
CA ASP A 32 21.19 -19.66 -30.74
C ASP A 32 20.08 -19.45 -29.71
N GLN A 33 18.96 -18.86 -30.13
CA GLN A 33 17.79 -18.69 -29.26
C GLN A 33 17.22 -20.04 -28.84
N ALA A 34 17.11 -21.01 -29.76
CA ALA A 34 16.62 -22.36 -29.44
C ALA A 34 17.54 -23.11 -28.46
N LEU A 35 18.86 -22.96 -28.57
CA LEU A 35 19.85 -23.53 -27.65
C LEU A 35 19.71 -22.97 -26.22
N HIS A 36 19.46 -21.67 -26.07
CA HIS A 36 19.26 -21.02 -24.75
C HIS A 36 18.01 -21.52 -24.00
N PHE A 37 16.96 -22.00 -24.70
CA PHE A 37 15.75 -22.52 -24.05
C PHE A 37 15.85 -24.00 -23.63
N GLN A 38 16.75 -24.79 -24.23
CA GLN A 38 16.94 -26.22 -23.90
C GLN A 38 17.50 -26.45 -22.49
N GLU A 39 18.11 -25.43 -21.87
CA GLU A 39 18.59 -25.47 -20.48
C GLU A 39 17.45 -25.44 -19.44
N ARG A 40 16.19 -25.32 -19.86
CA ARG A 40 15.02 -25.35 -18.97
C ARG A 40 14.39 -26.74 -18.98
N THR A 41 14.18 -27.33 -17.81
CA THR A 41 13.70 -28.71 -17.67
C THR A 41 12.36 -28.75 -16.92
N VAL A 42 11.40 -29.52 -17.43
CA VAL A 42 10.10 -29.77 -16.79
C VAL A 42 9.94 -31.27 -16.52
N ARG A 43 9.46 -31.65 -15.34
CA ARG A 43 9.23 -33.04 -14.90
C ARG A 43 7.79 -33.18 -14.38
N PHE A 44 7.02 -34.18 -14.79
CA PHE A 44 5.67 -34.38 -14.25
C PHE A 44 5.62 -35.31 -13.05
N PHE A 45 4.62 -35.11 -12.21
CA PHE A 45 4.12 -36.11 -11.28
C PHE A 45 2.77 -36.64 -11.74
N THR A 46 2.67 -37.96 -11.77
CA THR A 46 1.50 -38.70 -12.22
C THR A 46 0.85 -39.41 -11.04
N LEU A 47 -0.49 -39.37 -10.96
CA LEU A 47 -1.30 -39.84 -9.84
C LEU A 47 -1.59 -41.35 -9.87
N ALA A 48 -0.72 -42.18 -10.47
CA ALA A 48 -0.87 -43.63 -10.39
C ALA A 48 -1.00 -44.10 -8.94
N THR A 49 -1.86 -45.11 -8.75
CA THR A 49 -2.19 -45.75 -7.47
C THR A 49 -0.92 -46.06 -6.66
N GLY A 50 -0.76 -45.40 -5.51
CA GLY A 50 0.43 -45.52 -4.64
C GLY A 50 1.05 -44.16 -4.28
N LYS A 51 2.39 -44.09 -4.23
CA LYS A 51 3.17 -42.90 -3.80
C LYS A 51 3.32 -41.78 -4.84
N GLY A 52 2.61 -41.86 -5.98
CA GLY A 52 2.85 -40.99 -7.14
C GLY A 52 4.15 -41.35 -7.87
N LYS A 53 4.14 -41.31 -9.19
CA LYS A 53 5.34 -41.58 -10.01
C LYS A 53 5.82 -40.30 -10.67
N VAL A 54 7.12 -40.01 -10.54
CA VAL A 54 7.78 -38.91 -11.26
C VAL A 54 8.08 -39.40 -12.67
N GLY A 55 7.59 -38.68 -13.67
CA GLY A 55 7.92 -38.95 -15.07
C GLY A 55 9.36 -38.53 -15.40
N ASN A 56 9.83 -38.95 -16.58
CA ASN A 56 11.11 -38.50 -17.10
C ASN A 56 11.10 -36.98 -17.34
N ALA A 57 12.29 -36.38 -17.28
CA ALA A 57 12.47 -34.99 -17.65
C ALA A 57 12.15 -34.78 -19.14
N ALA A 58 11.43 -33.70 -19.44
CA ALA A 58 11.31 -33.18 -20.79
C ALA A 58 11.86 -31.75 -20.86
N HIS A 59 12.24 -31.37 -22.07
CA HIS A 59 12.90 -30.11 -22.38
C HIS A 59 12.02 -29.26 -23.29
N LEU A 60 12.22 -27.95 -23.27
CA LEU A 60 11.56 -27.07 -24.23
C LEU A 60 12.08 -27.39 -25.64
N GLU A 61 11.19 -27.68 -26.57
CA GLU A 61 11.55 -28.11 -27.93
C GLU A 61 11.39 -26.98 -28.95
N GLU A 62 10.17 -26.45 -29.11
CA GLU A 62 9.85 -25.51 -30.19
C GLU A 62 9.09 -24.27 -29.69
N TRP A 63 9.48 -23.10 -30.19
CA TRP A 63 8.72 -21.86 -30.05
C TRP A 63 7.54 -21.85 -31.04
N VAL A 64 6.32 -21.64 -30.55
CA VAL A 64 5.10 -21.66 -31.38
C VAL A 64 4.77 -20.26 -31.85
N THR A 65 5.03 -19.97 -33.13
CA THR A 65 4.79 -18.65 -33.75
C THR A 65 3.40 -18.50 -34.40
N THR A 66 2.59 -19.55 -34.46
CA THR A 66 1.40 -19.65 -35.32
C THR A 66 0.05 -19.32 -34.66
N MET A 67 0.00 -18.82 -33.42
CA MET A 67 -1.29 -18.49 -32.76
C MET A 67 -1.49 -16.98 -32.59
N THR A 68 -2.64 -16.50 -33.07
CA THR A 68 -3.02 -15.09 -33.23
C THR A 68 -3.46 -14.35 -31.95
N THR A 69 -3.46 -15.01 -30.79
CA THR A 69 -4.06 -14.46 -29.55
C THR A 69 -3.10 -14.47 -28.36
N VAL A 70 -1.81 -14.25 -28.61
CA VAL A 70 -0.80 -14.15 -27.56
C VAL A 70 -0.68 -12.66 -27.19
N ALA A 71 -0.99 -12.29 -25.95
CA ALA A 71 -0.91 -10.90 -25.51
C ALA A 71 0.54 -10.37 -25.62
N ALA A 72 0.72 -9.05 -25.67
CA ALA A 72 2.07 -8.48 -25.82
C ALA A 72 3.00 -8.93 -24.66
N GLY A 73 4.16 -9.51 -24.99
CA GLY A 73 5.12 -10.07 -24.02
C GLY A 73 4.88 -11.54 -23.66
N GLU A 74 4.00 -12.24 -24.36
CA GLU A 74 3.68 -13.64 -24.10
C GLU A 74 4.37 -14.59 -25.14
N SER A 75 4.87 -15.77 -24.73
CA SER A 75 5.59 -16.72 -25.61
C SER A 75 5.15 -18.17 -25.39
N LYS A 76 4.60 -18.83 -26.41
CA LYS A 76 4.10 -20.20 -26.29
C LYS A 76 5.16 -21.23 -26.70
N PHE A 77 5.31 -22.30 -25.93
CA PHE A 77 6.28 -23.37 -26.24
C PHE A 77 5.61 -24.74 -26.20
N LYS A 78 6.08 -25.64 -27.06
CA LYS A 78 5.73 -27.06 -27.02
C LYS A 78 6.72 -27.82 -26.16
N ILE A 79 6.20 -28.78 -25.41
CA ILE A 79 6.99 -29.81 -24.75
C ILE A 79 6.31 -31.15 -24.99
N ASN A 80 7.08 -32.17 -25.35
CA ASN A 80 6.57 -33.52 -25.48
C ASN A 80 7.01 -34.36 -24.29
N PHE A 81 6.06 -35.13 -23.74
CA PHE A 81 6.32 -36.00 -22.60
C PHE A 81 6.04 -37.44 -22.99
N ASN A 82 6.97 -38.32 -22.62
CA ASN A 82 6.74 -39.76 -22.64
C ASN A 82 5.93 -40.12 -21.39
N TRP A 83 4.62 -40.27 -21.60
CA TRP A 83 3.64 -40.63 -20.58
C TRP A 83 2.84 -41.85 -21.02
N ASP A 84 2.69 -42.81 -20.11
CA ASP A 84 1.93 -44.04 -20.31
C ASP A 84 0.68 -44.07 -19.40
N GLU A 85 -0.42 -44.67 -19.87
CA GLU A 85 -1.70 -44.66 -19.14
C GLU A 85 -1.60 -45.39 -17.78
N SER A 86 -0.69 -46.35 -17.63
CA SER A 86 -0.41 -47.01 -16.35
C SER A 86 0.18 -46.07 -15.29
N GLN A 87 0.65 -44.88 -15.69
CA GLN A 87 1.15 -43.84 -14.80
C GLN A 87 0.02 -42.98 -14.23
N GLY A 88 -1.20 -43.10 -14.73
CA GLY A 88 -2.36 -42.36 -14.22
C GLY A 88 -2.35 -40.86 -14.56
N ILE A 89 -3.39 -40.15 -14.13
CA ILE A 89 -3.62 -38.75 -14.50
C ILE A 89 -2.57 -37.83 -13.85
N PRO A 90 -1.93 -36.90 -14.57
CA PRO A 90 -1.03 -35.92 -13.98
C PRO A 90 -1.73 -35.00 -12.97
N GLY A 91 -1.15 -34.84 -11.77
CA GLY A 91 -1.71 -34.03 -10.68
C GLY A 91 -0.81 -32.89 -10.22
N ALA A 92 0.48 -32.95 -10.53
CA ALA A 92 1.46 -31.91 -10.27
C ALA A 92 2.58 -31.92 -11.32
N VAL A 93 3.30 -30.81 -11.45
CA VAL A 93 4.47 -30.67 -12.32
C VAL A 93 5.59 -30.00 -11.54
N MET A 94 6.81 -30.51 -11.69
CA MET A 94 8.05 -29.87 -11.27
C MET A 94 8.70 -29.13 -12.43
N VAL A 95 9.16 -27.93 -12.14
CA VAL A 95 9.85 -27.07 -13.10
C VAL A 95 11.20 -26.71 -12.51
N LYS A 96 12.24 -26.91 -13.32
CA LYS A 96 13.61 -26.56 -12.98
C LYS A 96 14.19 -25.65 -14.05
N ASN A 97 14.65 -24.49 -13.63
CA ASN A 97 15.39 -23.58 -14.48
C ASN A 97 16.89 -23.84 -14.30
N LYS A 98 17.60 -24.26 -15.35
CA LYS A 98 19.08 -24.30 -15.33
C LYS A 98 19.71 -23.17 -16.13
N HIS A 99 18.89 -22.29 -16.73
CA HIS A 99 19.34 -21.11 -17.43
C HIS A 99 19.72 -20.02 -16.42
N HIS A 100 20.69 -19.17 -16.74
CA HIS A 100 21.19 -18.13 -15.83
C HIS A 100 20.15 -17.06 -15.47
N SER A 101 19.21 -16.75 -16.37
CA SER A 101 18.10 -15.82 -16.12
C SER A 101 16.84 -16.53 -15.61
N GLU A 102 16.09 -15.86 -14.73
CA GLU A 102 14.76 -16.26 -14.28
C GLU A 102 13.69 -16.14 -15.37
N PHE A 103 12.52 -16.73 -15.12
CA PHE A 103 11.36 -16.53 -15.97
C PHE A 103 10.04 -16.60 -15.24
N TYR A 104 9.00 -15.99 -15.80
CA TYR A 104 7.65 -16.07 -15.25
C TYR A 104 6.82 -17.17 -15.93
N LEU A 105 6.44 -18.20 -15.16
CA LEU A 105 5.59 -19.29 -15.63
C LEU A 105 4.13 -18.92 -15.40
N LYS A 106 3.35 -18.69 -16.46
CA LYS A 106 1.91 -18.39 -16.34
C LYS A 106 1.06 -19.65 -16.24
N THR A 107 1.03 -20.49 -17.27
CA THR A 107 0.25 -21.73 -17.21
C THR A 107 0.94 -22.89 -17.90
N LEU A 108 0.54 -24.10 -17.50
CA LEU A 108 0.82 -25.33 -18.22
C LEU A 108 -0.52 -26.00 -18.53
N THR A 109 -0.70 -26.48 -19.75
CA THR A 109 -1.85 -27.27 -20.16
C THR A 109 -1.39 -28.59 -20.76
N LEU A 110 -1.92 -29.71 -20.30
CA LEU A 110 -1.75 -31.00 -20.96
C LEU A 110 -2.98 -31.28 -21.81
N GLU A 111 -2.82 -31.64 -23.06
CA GLU A 111 -3.93 -32.03 -23.95
C GLU A 111 -3.89 -33.53 -24.26
N GLY A 112 -5.05 -34.09 -24.57
CA GLY A 112 -5.21 -35.51 -24.91
C GLY A 112 -5.19 -36.47 -23.71
N VAL A 113 -5.33 -35.97 -22.48
CA VAL A 113 -5.32 -36.81 -21.27
C VAL A 113 -6.57 -37.71 -21.24
N PRO A 114 -6.42 -39.07 -21.20
CA PRO A 114 -7.55 -39.98 -21.10
C PRO A 114 -8.47 -39.63 -19.92
N GLY A 115 -9.78 -39.61 -20.16
CA GLY A 115 -10.79 -39.31 -19.14
C GLY A 115 -10.97 -37.83 -18.78
N LYS A 116 -9.98 -36.95 -19.00
CA LYS A 116 -10.08 -35.51 -18.69
C LYS A 116 -9.96 -34.57 -19.90
N SER A 117 -9.54 -35.06 -21.06
CA SER A 117 -9.25 -34.31 -22.30
C SER A 117 -8.14 -33.25 -22.16
N LYS A 118 -8.24 -32.33 -21.19
CA LYS A 118 -7.22 -31.36 -20.83
C LYS A 118 -6.98 -31.33 -19.32
N VAL A 119 -5.75 -31.03 -18.92
CA VAL A 119 -5.37 -30.80 -17.51
C VAL A 119 -4.63 -29.47 -17.43
N HIS A 120 -5.08 -28.57 -16.56
CA HIS A 120 -4.56 -27.21 -16.46
C HIS A 120 -3.84 -26.95 -15.14
N PHE A 121 -2.72 -26.25 -15.23
CA PHE A 121 -1.91 -25.78 -14.11
C PHE A 121 -1.82 -24.25 -14.22
N VAL A 122 -2.38 -23.54 -13.24
CA VAL A 122 -2.30 -22.08 -13.16
C VAL A 122 -1.15 -21.75 -12.23
N CYS A 123 -0.02 -21.34 -12.79
CA CYS A 123 1.24 -21.22 -12.06
C CYS A 123 1.48 -19.79 -11.57
N ASN A 124 1.41 -18.81 -12.46
CA ASN A 124 1.62 -17.37 -12.20
C ASN A 124 2.78 -17.08 -11.23
N SER A 125 3.96 -17.64 -11.50
CA SER A 125 5.10 -17.53 -10.57
C SER A 125 6.45 -17.44 -11.27
N TRP A 126 7.40 -16.75 -10.64
CA TRP A 126 8.78 -16.64 -11.11
C TRP A 126 9.58 -17.89 -10.82
N ILE A 127 10.39 -18.36 -11.78
CA ILE A 127 11.26 -19.54 -11.70
C ILE A 127 12.72 -19.10 -11.83
N TYR A 128 13.41 -19.00 -10.70
CA TYR A 128 14.84 -18.71 -10.61
C TYR A 128 15.70 -19.98 -10.80
N PRO A 129 16.95 -19.82 -11.24
CA PRO A 129 17.91 -20.94 -11.28
C PRO A 129 18.40 -21.38 -9.90
N GLU A 130 18.39 -20.48 -8.92
CA GLU A 130 19.05 -20.66 -7.62
C GLU A 130 18.24 -21.44 -6.58
N TYR A 131 17.12 -22.07 -6.95
CA TYR A 131 16.33 -22.80 -5.97
C TYR A 131 17.03 -24.08 -5.51
N ASN A 132 17.15 -24.24 -4.19
CA ASN A 132 17.63 -25.46 -3.53
C ASN A 132 16.61 -26.62 -3.58
N TYR A 133 15.46 -26.41 -4.22
CA TYR A 133 14.39 -27.40 -4.42
C TYR A 133 13.73 -27.20 -5.78
N ASP A 134 13.15 -28.27 -6.33
CA ASP A 134 12.43 -28.18 -7.60
C ASP A 134 11.06 -27.50 -7.38
N ARG A 135 10.70 -26.53 -8.23
CA ARG A 135 9.44 -25.78 -8.12
C ARG A 135 8.27 -26.65 -8.52
N ILE A 136 7.32 -26.87 -7.63
CA ILE A 136 6.14 -27.69 -7.89
C ILE A 136 4.90 -26.83 -8.16
N PHE A 137 4.07 -27.23 -9.12
CA PHE A 137 2.78 -26.64 -9.44
C PHE A 137 1.72 -27.74 -9.49
N PHE A 138 0.57 -27.50 -8.87
CA PHE A 138 -0.54 -28.44 -8.86
C PHE A 138 -1.56 -28.10 -9.96
N THR A 139 -2.37 -29.08 -10.34
CA THR A 139 -3.53 -28.82 -11.21
C THR A 139 -4.50 -27.84 -10.55
N ASN A 140 -5.37 -27.22 -11.32
CA ASN A 140 -6.42 -26.31 -10.83
C ASN A 140 -7.59 -27.00 -10.09
N GLU A 141 -7.46 -28.27 -9.73
CA GLU A 141 -8.44 -28.99 -8.92
C GLU A 141 -8.28 -28.66 -7.43
N THR A 142 -9.41 -28.48 -6.75
CA THR A 142 -9.42 -28.01 -5.35
C THR A 142 -9.65 -29.16 -4.39
N TYR A 143 -8.78 -29.29 -3.38
CA TYR A 143 -8.85 -30.35 -2.37
C TYR A 143 -8.66 -29.79 -0.96
N LEU A 144 -9.58 -30.15 -0.06
CA LEU A 144 -9.32 -30.06 1.39
C LEU A 144 -8.16 -31.01 1.76
N PRO A 145 -7.40 -30.75 2.86
CA PRO A 145 -6.31 -31.63 3.28
C PRO A 145 -6.71 -33.12 3.32
N SER A 146 -7.86 -33.44 3.92
CA SER A 146 -8.41 -34.81 4.04
C SER A 146 -8.88 -35.44 2.73
N LYS A 147 -8.99 -34.66 1.64
CA LYS A 147 -9.40 -35.10 0.31
C LYS A 147 -8.27 -35.01 -0.71
N THR A 148 -7.08 -34.60 -0.29
CA THR A 148 -5.91 -34.54 -1.16
C THR A 148 -5.60 -35.96 -1.66
N PRO A 149 -5.46 -36.19 -2.98
CA PRO A 149 -5.08 -37.49 -3.49
C PRO A 149 -3.82 -37.99 -2.77
N GLN A 150 -3.83 -39.22 -2.27
CA GLN A 150 -2.73 -39.79 -1.46
C GLN A 150 -1.33 -39.57 -2.06
N PRO A 151 -1.11 -39.70 -3.39
CA PRO A 151 0.16 -39.36 -4.03
C PRO A 151 0.68 -37.93 -3.82
N LEU A 152 -0.20 -36.96 -3.60
CA LEU A 152 0.14 -35.53 -3.52
C LEU A 152 0.33 -35.02 -2.10
N VAL A 153 -0.06 -35.79 -1.08
CA VAL A 153 -0.05 -35.35 0.33
C VAL A 153 1.35 -34.88 0.74
N LEU A 154 2.38 -35.68 0.46
CA LEU A 154 3.77 -35.36 0.81
C LEU A 154 4.27 -34.09 0.08
N TYR A 155 3.93 -33.93 -1.20
CA TYR A 155 4.35 -32.75 -1.96
C TYR A 155 3.65 -31.48 -1.50
N ARG A 156 2.37 -31.58 -1.14
CA ARG A 156 1.61 -30.48 -0.54
C ARG A 156 2.25 -30.03 0.76
N GLU A 157 2.59 -30.96 1.65
CA GLU A 157 3.25 -30.66 2.92
C GLU A 157 4.64 -30.07 2.73
N GLN A 158 5.41 -30.57 1.77
CA GLN A 158 6.75 -30.07 1.48
C GLN A 158 6.73 -28.65 0.92
N GLU A 159 5.81 -28.32 0.00
CA GLU A 159 5.67 -26.95 -0.50
C GLU A 159 5.29 -25.98 0.63
N LEU A 160 4.40 -26.40 1.54
CA LEU A 160 4.07 -25.59 2.73
C LEU A 160 5.28 -25.38 3.65
N LYS A 161 6.17 -26.36 3.80
CA LYS A 161 7.43 -26.21 4.56
C LYS A 161 8.37 -25.22 3.87
N ASN A 162 8.50 -25.31 2.55
CA ASN A 162 9.33 -24.40 1.76
C ASN A 162 8.83 -22.94 1.88
N LEU A 163 7.51 -22.74 1.85
CA LEU A 163 6.89 -21.41 2.00
C LEU A 163 7.03 -20.84 3.43
N ARG A 164 7.14 -21.67 4.47
CA ARG A 164 7.44 -21.19 5.83
C ARG A 164 8.90 -20.77 6.00
N GLY A 165 9.82 -21.46 5.30
CA GLY A 165 11.24 -21.11 5.31
C GLY A 165 11.89 -21.17 6.69
N ASP A 166 11.45 -22.11 7.54
CA ASP A 166 12.00 -22.33 8.90
C ASP A 166 13.49 -22.71 8.87
N ASN A 167 13.94 -23.24 7.73
CA ASN A 167 15.31 -23.68 7.47
C ASN A 167 16.18 -22.65 6.74
N ILE A 168 15.67 -21.44 6.46
CA ILE A 168 16.44 -20.39 5.78
C ILE A 168 17.06 -19.46 6.83
N PRO A 169 18.38 -19.52 7.05
CA PRO A 169 19.06 -18.63 7.99
C PRO A 169 19.36 -17.27 7.33
N GLY A 170 19.29 -16.21 8.13
CA GLY A 170 19.72 -14.87 7.72
C GLY A 170 18.73 -14.12 6.81
N PRO A 171 19.21 -13.06 6.13
CA PRO A 171 18.38 -12.19 5.31
C PRO A 171 17.76 -12.91 4.12
N LEU A 172 16.48 -12.66 3.89
CA LEU A 172 15.75 -13.20 2.74
C LEU A 172 16.18 -12.50 1.45
N LYS A 173 16.27 -13.28 0.38
CA LYS A 173 16.72 -12.87 -0.95
C LYS A 173 15.54 -12.63 -1.87
N GLU A 174 15.75 -11.89 -2.94
CA GLU A 174 14.71 -11.60 -3.92
C GLU A 174 13.99 -12.85 -4.47
N SER A 175 14.72 -13.94 -4.72
CA SER A 175 14.16 -15.18 -5.27
C SER A 175 13.36 -16.00 -4.25
N ASP A 176 13.46 -15.69 -2.96
CA ASP A 176 12.78 -16.42 -1.89
C ASP A 176 11.25 -16.24 -1.96
N ARG A 177 10.54 -17.26 -1.47
CA ARG A 177 9.08 -17.32 -1.39
C ARG A 177 8.61 -17.57 0.05
N VAL A 178 9.38 -17.05 0.99
CA VAL A 178 9.17 -17.29 2.42
C VAL A 178 8.19 -16.30 3.00
N TYR A 179 7.10 -16.82 3.56
CA TYR A 179 6.09 -16.11 4.31
C TYR A 179 6.31 -16.35 5.80
N GLY A 180 6.86 -15.34 6.47
CA GLY A 180 7.07 -15.35 7.91
C GLY A 180 6.54 -14.07 8.55
N TYR A 181 6.37 -14.10 9.86
CA TYR A 181 5.93 -12.95 10.64
C TYR A 181 7.10 -12.28 11.34
N ALA A 182 7.01 -10.96 11.44
CA ALA A 182 7.87 -10.16 12.30
C ALA A 182 7.11 -8.95 12.83
N VAL A 183 7.67 -8.32 13.85
CA VAL A 183 7.17 -7.06 14.43
C VAL A 183 7.66 -5.87 13.58
N TYR A 184 7.07 -4.69 13.76
CA TYR A 184 7.58 -3.45 13.17
C TYR A 184 8.73 -2.93 14.04
N ASN A 185 9.90 -3.53 13.83
CA ASN A 185 11.16 -3.12 14.43
C ASN A 185 12.13 -2.53 13.40
N ASP A 186 11.63 -2.19 12.21
CA ASP A 186 12.42 -1.74 11.06
C ASP A 186 12.07 -0.31 10.59
N LEU A 187 11.32 0.43 11.40
CA LEU A 187 10.95 1.83 11.12
C LEU A 187 12.00 2.84 11.62
N GLY A 188 12.70 2.50 12.72
CA GLY A 188 13.74 3.34 13.31
C GLY A 188 15.10 3.19 12.63
N ASP A 189 15.98 4.15 12.87
CA ASP A 189 17.38 4.13 12.44
C ASP A 189 18.31 4.60 13.57
N PRO A 190 18.41 3.83 14.68
CA PRO A 190 19.21 4.21 15.85
C PRO A 190 20.71 4.33 15.56
N ASP A 191 21.21 3.64 14.53
CA ASP A 191 22.62 3.73 14.13
C ASP A 191 22.97 5.13 13.64
N LYS A 192 22.03 5.82 12.98
CA LYS A 192 22.17 7.22 12.57
C LYS A 192 22.32 8.15 13.77
N ASP A 193 21.30 8.22 14.64
CA ASP A 193 21.29 8.98 15.90
C ASP A 193 20.07 8.62 16.76
N ASP A 194 20.04 9.10 18.00
CA ASP A 194 19.00 8.79 18.98
C ASP A 194 17.62 9.35 18.58
N ASP A 195 17.57 10.46 17.83
CA ASP A 195 16.32 11.08 17.35
C ASP A 195 15.64 10.22 16.26
N HIS A 196 16.37 9.29 15.64
CA HIS A 196 15.86 8.35 14.67
C HIS A 196 15.48 6.98 15.26
N ALA A 197 15.72 6.75 16.55
CA ALA A 197 15.24 5.56 17.23
C ALA A 197 13.70 5.54 17.31
N ARG A 198 13.07 4.37 17.12
CA ARG A 198 11.61 4.20 17.21
C ARG A 198 11.27 3.00 18.07
N PRO A 199 10.18 3.03 18.84
CA PRO A 199 9.73 1.86 19.59
C PRO A 199 9.31 0.74 18.64
N VAL A 200 9.51 -0.50 19.07
CA VAL A 200 9.05 -1.68 18.34
C VAL A 200 7.53 -1.83 18.49
N LEU A 201 6.81 -1.94 17.36
CA LEU A 201 5.36 -2.18 17.37
C LEU A 201 5.05 -3.67 17.12
N GLY A 202 4.23 -4.25 17.99
CA GLY A 202 3.83 -5.67 17.98
C GLY A 202 4.09 -6.42 19.29
N GLY A 203 4.57 -5.74 20.33
CA GLY A 203 4.77 -6.30 21.68
C GLY A 203 3.60 -6.02 22.63
N PRO A 204 3.69 -6.44 23.91
CA PRO A 204 2.65 -6.16 24.92
C PRO A 204 2.46 -4.66 25.20
N GLU A 205 3.53 -3.87 25.17
CA GLU A 205 3.50 -2.42 25.42
C GLU A 205 2.91 -1.64 24.23
N HIS A 206 3.14 -2.13 23.02
CA HIS A 206 2.68 -1.52 21.76
C HIS A 206 2.06 -2.61 20.88
N PRO A 207 0.84 -3.07 21.19
CA PRO A 207 0.18 -4.10 20.39
C PRO A 207 -0.02 -3.60 18.96
N TYR A 208 0.36 -4.42 17.99
CA TYR A 208 0.26 -4.08 16.57
C TYR A 208 0.22 -5.37 15.71
N PRO A 209 -0.46 -5.34 14.54
CA PRO A 209 -0.36 -6.41 13.56
C PRO A 209 1.09 -6.78 13.23
N ARG A 210 1.31 -8.04 12.86
CA ARG A 210 2.61 -8.49 12.34
C ARG A 210 2.76 -8.07 10.88
N ARG A 211 4.00 -7.83 10.46
CA ARG A 211 4.38 -7.62 9.06
C ARG A 211 5.09 -8.84 8.49
N GLY A 212 5.32 -8.83 7.19
CA GLY A 212 6.13 -9.83 6.49
C GLY A 212 7.59 -9.82 6.94
N ARG A 213 8.12 -10.98 7.33
CA ARG A 213 9.52 -11.15 7.77
C ARG A 213 10.49 -10.86 6.61
N THR A 214 11.57 -10.15 6.93
CA THR A 214 12.67 -9.80 6.00
C THR A 214 14.02 -10.33 6.49
N SER A 215 14.17 -10.50 7.80
CA SER A 215 15.36 -11.08 8.45
C SER A 215 16.68 -10.34 8.14
N ARG A 216 16.63 -9.03 7.84
CA ARG A 216 17.86 -8.23 7.75
C ARG A 216 18.55 -8.23 9.12
N ARG A 217 19.84 -7.91 9.09
CA ARG A 217 20.65 -7.90 10.31
C ARG A 217 20.11 -6.84 11.28
N PRO A 218 20.24 -7.03 12.59
CA PRO A 218 19.97 -5.99 13.56
C PRO A 218 20.86 -4.75 13.34
N THR A 219 20.44 -3.61 13.89
CA THR A 219 21.29 -2.40 13.96
C THR A 219 22.45 -2.63 14.93
N GLU A 220 23.52 -1.86 14.79
CA GLU A 220 24.70 -1.97 15.68
C GLU A 220 24.37 -1.49 17.10
N LYS A 221 23.63 -0.38 17.22
CA LYS A 221 23.26 0.22 18.52
C LYS A 221 22.08 -0.47 19.22
N ASP A 222 21.17 -1.13 18.50
CA ASP A 222 20.02 -1.81 19.10
C ASP A 222 19.72 -3.17 18.46
N GLN A 223 20.07 -4.24 19.17
CA GLN A 223 19.84 -5.62 18.72
C GLN A 223 18.35 -5.99 18.55
N LYS A 224 17.42 -5.18 19.06
CA LYS A 224 15.98 -5.38 18.86
C LYS A 224 15.46 -4.71 17.58
N SER A 225 16.20 -3.75 17.02
CA SER A 225 15.86 -3.03 15.79
C SER A 225 16.50 -3.70 14.59
N GLU A 226 15.72 -3.93 13.54
CA GLU A 226 16.22 -4.44 12.27
C GLU A 226 16.80 -3.29 11.44
N SER A 227 17.94 -3.52 10.80
CA SER A 227 18.63 -2.49 10.00
C SER A 227 17.75 -1.92 8.90
N ARG A 228 17.78 -0.59 8.79
CA ARG A 228 16.99 0.18 7.83
C ARG A 228 17.65 0.12 6.44
N GLN A 229 16.84 -0.11 5.40
CA GLN A 229 17.28 0.18 4.04
C GLN A 229 17.10 1.68 3.77
N SER A 230 18.09 2.29 3.11
CA SER A 230 17.99 3.66 2.61
C SER A 230 16.68 3.87 1.85
N VAL A 231 16.09 5.07 1.95
CA VAL A 231 14.88 5.46 1.21
C VAL A 231 15.04 5.20 -0.29
N LEU A 232 16.24 5.39 -0.84
CA LEU A 232 16.57 5.12 -2.24
C LEU A 232 16.40 3.64 -2.63
N ARG A 233 16.50 2.72 -1.65
CA ARG A 233 16.35 1.27 -1.80
C ARG A 233 15.08 0.74 -1.15
N SER A 234 14.13 1.61 -0.77
CA SER A 234 12.87 1.18 -0.14
C SER A 234 12.05 0.23 -1.03
N LEU A 235 12.19 0.32 -2.35
CA LEU A 235 11.59 -0.62 -3.31
C LEU A 235 12.23 -2.03 -3.30
N ASP A 236 13.36 -2.19 -2.62
CA ASP A 236 14.12 -3.43 -2.47
C ASP A 236 13.89 -4.10 -1.11
N ILE A 237 12.94 -3.60 -0.31
CA ILE A 237 12.47 -4.31 0.88
C ILE A 237 11.89 -5.63 0.41
N TYR A 238 12.43 -6.72 0.96
CA TYR A 238 12.00 -8.06 0.59
C TYR A 238 10.50 -8.26 0.83
N VAL A 239 9.85 -8.80 -0.19
CA VAL A 239 8.55 -9.48 -0.12
C VAL A 239 8.71 -10.81 -0.86
N PRO A 240 7.92 -11.85 -0.53
CA PRO A 240 7.93 -13.09 -1.29
C PRO A 240 7.84 -12.81 -2.79
N ARG A 241 8.68 -13.46 -3.60
CA ARG A 241 8.94 -13.03 -4.99
C ARG A 241 7.68 -12.79 -5.83
N ASP A 242 6.67 -13.62 -5.64
CA ASP A 242 5.41 -13.59 -6.40
C ASP A 242 4.44 -12.48 -5.92
N GLU A 243 4.65 -11.91 -4.72
CA GLU A 243 3.91 -10.76 -4.19
C GLU A 243 4.50 -9.42 -4.64
N ARG A 244 5.76 -9.40 -5.10
CA ARG A 244 6.38 -8.19 -5.64
C ARG A 244 5.65 -7.75 -6.91
N PHE A 245 5.21 -6.50 -6.95
CA PHE A 245 4.51 -5.96 -8.13
C PHE A 245 5.30 -6.20 -9.41
N GLY A 246 4.62 -6.69 -10.45
CA GLY A 246 5.19 -6.69 -11.80
C GLY A 246 5.40 -5.26 -12.32
N HIS A 247 6.29 -5.09 -13.30
CA HIS A 247 6.75 -3.76 -13.76
C HIS A 247 5.65 -2.76 -14.13
N LEU A 248 4.51 -3.21 -14.69
CA LEU A 248 3.40 -2.31 -15.04
C LEU A 248 2.69 -1.79 -13.79
N LYS A 249 2.34 -2.69 -12.86
CA LYS A 249 1.75 -2.31 -11.57
C LYS A 249 2.71 -1.45 -10.75
N MET A 250 4.01 -1.72 -10.85
CA MET A 250 5.03 -0.88 -10.22
C MET A 250 5.08 0.51 -10.86
N SER A 251 5.08 0.65 -12.18
CA SER A 251 5.05 1.96 -12.86
C SER A 251 3.78 2.74 -12.51
N ASP A 252 2.62 2.08 -12.44
CA ASP A 252 1.37 2.71 -11.97
C ASP A 252 1.48 3.14 -10.50
N PHE A 253 1.94 2.24 -9.62
CA PHE A 253 2.18 2.55 -8.20
C PHE A 253 3.14 3.72 -8.03
N LEU A 254 4.26 3.73 -8.75
CA LEU A 254 5.23 4.81 -8.74
C LEU A 254 4.59 6.10 -9.26
N ALA A 255 3.88 6.09 -10.38
CA ALA A 255 3.19 7.26 -10.90
C ALA A 255 2.17 7.83 -9.90
N TYR A 256 1.44 6.99 -9.17
CA TYR A 256 0.53 7.44 -8.10
C TYR A 256 1.27 7.95 -6.87
N ALA A 257 2.31 7.24 -6.43
CA ALA A 257 3.11 7.62 -5.28
C ALA A 257 3.82 8.97 -5.54
N VAL A 258 4.42 9.14 -6.73
CA VAL A 258 4.99 10.41 -7.23
C VAL A 258 3.96 11.55 -7.17
N LYS A 259 2.70 11.30 -7.56
CA LYS A 259 1.62 12.29 -7.46
C LYS A 259 1.25 12.65 -6.02
N SER A 260 1.50 11.76 -5.06
CA SER A 260 1.11 11.91 -3.64
C SER A 260 2.22 12.47 -2.74
N ILE A 261 3.48 12.45 -3.16
CA ILE A 261 4.63 12.90 -2.36
C ILE A 261 4.73 14.43 -2.41
N GLY A 262 3.92 15.12 -1.61
CA GLY A 262 4.01 16.58 -1.42
C GLY A 262 5.27 17.02 -0.66
N GLN A 263 5.79 16.19 0.25
CA GLN A 263 6.93 16.56 1.12
C GLN A 263 8.28 16.57 0.40
N SER A 264 8.48 15.75 -0.64
CA SER A 264 9.73 15.76 -1.41
C SER A 264 9.76 16.84 -2.52
N LEU A 265 8.64 17.54 -2.74
CA LEU A 265 8.54 18.69 -3.64
C LEU A 265 9.01 19.99 -2.98
N PHE A 266 9.10 20.06 -1.65
CA PHE A 266 9.45 21.28 -0.91
C PHE A 266 10.68 22.01 -1.45
N PRO A 267 11.80 21.32 -1.77
CA PRO A 267 12.93 21.99 -2.39
C PRO A 267 12.54 22.60 -3.74
N ALA A 268 11.85 21.88 -4.62
CA ALA A 268 11.48 22.35 -5.96
C ALA A 268 10.47 23.52 -5.97
N LEU A 269 9.80 23.82 -4.85
CA LEU A 269 8.80 24.88 -4.74
C LEU A 269 9.39 26.29 -4.52
N HIS A 270 10.71 26.43 -4.35
CA HIS A 270 11.39 27.72 -4.15
C HIS A 270 11.18 28.76 -5.27
N GLY A 271 10.61 28.38 -6.43
CA GLY A 271 10.23 29.31 -7.50
C GLY A 271 8.75 29.75 -7.50
N ILE A 272 7.89 29.13 -6.66
CA ILE A 272 6.48 29.54 -6.42
C ILE A 272 6.35 30.24 -5.08
N ILE A 273 7.22 29.90 -4.13
CA ILE A 273 7.16 30.32 -2.74
C ILE A 273 8.39 31.19 -2.43
N ASP A 274 8.18 32.50 -2.34
CA ASP A 274 9.24 33.48 -2.07
C ASP A 274 9.86 33.34 -0.65
N SER A 275 9.14 32.72 0.30
CA SER A 275 9.41 32.80 1.75
C SER A 275 9.40 31.47 2.53
N ASN A 276 9.50 30.31 1.87
CA ASN A 276 9.21 28.96 2.43
C ASN A 276 7.76 28.76 2.94
N GLU A 277 6.86 29.73 2.78
CA GLU A 277 5.46 29.68 3.20
C GLU A 277 4.51 30.13 2.07
N PHE A 278 3.25 29.69 2.08
CA PHE A 278 2.24 30.20 1.15
C PHE A 278 1.66 31.51 1.69
N ASP A 279 1.73 32.58 0.91
CA ASP A 279 1.24 33.91 1.29
C ASP A 279 -0.25 34.07 0.97
N SER A 280 -0.78 33.25 0.05
CA SER A 280 -2.18 33.27 -0.35
C SER A 280 -2.75 31.88 -0.68
N ILE A 281 -4.09 31.77 -0.68
CA ILE A 281 -4.78 30.56 -1.16
C ILE A 281 -4.54 30.37 -2.67
N GLU A 282 -4.33 31.45 -3.41
CA GLU A 282 -4.03 31.40 -4.84
C GLU A 282 -2.69 30.69 -5.11
N ASP A 283 -1.70 30.88 -4.23
CA ASP A 283 -0.41 30.17 -4.31
C ASP A 283 -0.61 28.65 -4.21
N THR A 284 -1.58 28.21 -3.40
CA THR A 284 -1.96 26.79 -3.31
C THR A 284 -2.60 26.31 -4.60
N PHE A 285 -3.45 27.11 -5.25
CA PHE A 285 -4.07 26.74 -6.54
C PHE A 285 -3.06 26.72 -7.69
N ASN A 286 -2.03 27.56 -7.65
CA ASN A 286 -0.98 27.61 -8.67
C ASN A 286 -0.18 26.30 -8.78
N LEU A 287 -0.13 25.48 -7.73
CA LEU A 287 0.41 24.11 -7.77
C LEU A 287 -0.29 23.23 -8.81
N TYR A 288 -1.58 23.47 -9.05
CA TYR A 288 -2.42 22.72 -9.98
C TYR A 288 -2.64 23.44 -11.31
N ASP A 289 -2.60 24.77 -11.34
CA ASP A 289 -2.94 25.56 -12.54
C ASP A 289 -1.71 25.97 -13.35
N GLY A 290 -0.68 26.49 -12.69
CA GLY A 290 0.54 27.02 -13.32
C GLY A 290 1.68 26.00 -13.44
N GLY A 291 1.63 24.93 -12.64
CA GLY A 291 2.71 23.94 -12.53
C GLY A 291 3.92 24.45 -11.74
N ILE A 292 4.76 23.54 -11.25
CA ILE A 292 5.95 23.88 -10.46
C ILE A 292 7.08 24.29 -11.41
N PRO A 293 7.69 25.47 -11.27
CA PRO A 293 8.80 25.89 -12.11
C PRO A 293 9.94 24.87 -12.04
N LEU A 294 10.63 24.69 -13.17
CA LEU A 294 11.70 23.70 -13.30
C LEU A 294 12.75 23.90 -12.19
N PRO A 295 13.07 22.85 -11.42
CA PRO A 295 14.08 22.95 -10.37
C PRO A 295 15.44 23.35 -10.96
N HIS A 296 16.10 24.33 -10.37
CA HIS A 296 17.48 24.72 -10.70
C HIS A 296 18.41 23.47 -10.63
N PRO A 297 19.50 23.37 -11.42
CA PRO A 297 20.35 22.17 -11.47
C PRO A 297 20.78 21.58 -10.11
N GLN A 298 21.06 22.42 -9.11
CA GLN A 298 21.38 22.01 -7.74
C GLN A 298 20.20 21.31 -7.04
N MET A 299 18.96 21.70 -7.35
CA MET A 299 17.75 21.07 -6.82
C MET A 299 17.51 19.69 -7.42
N LEU A 300 17.77 19.52 -8.72
CA LEU A 300 17.75 18.22 -9.39
C LEU A 300 18.75 17.25 -8.77
N GLU A 301 19.93 17.75 -8.37
CA GLU A 301 20.94 16.96 -7.69
C GLU A 301 20.48 16.51 -6.29
N ASN A 302 19.88 17.42 -5.51
CA ASN A 302 19.28 17.10 -4.21
C ASN A 302 18.12 16.09 -4.31
N LEU A 303 17.28 16.20 -5.35
CA LEU A 303 16.19 15.25 -5.62
C LEU A 303 16.73 13.86 -5.94
N ARG A 304 17.79 13.75 -6.76
CA ARG A 304 18.45 12.47 -7.07
C ARG A 304 19.06 11.79 -5.84
N GLN A 305 19.47 12.56 -4.84
CA GLN A 305 20.03 12.01 -3.60
C GLN A 305 18.95 11.55 -2.61
N SER A 306 17.71 12.02 -2.77
CA SER A 306 16.64 11.81 -1.78
C SER A 306 15.53 10.86 -2.25
N ILE A 307 15.33 10.74 -3.56
CA ILE A 307 14.21 10.01 -4.17
C ILE A 307 14.75 8.93 -5.11
N PRO A 308 14.22 7.69 -5.07
CA PRO A 308 14.65 6.66 -6.00
C PRO A 308 14.43 7.08 -7.45
N PHE A 309 15.39 6.75 -8.33
CA PHE A 309 15.40 7.21 -9.72
C PHE A 309 14.12 6.85 -10.51
N GLU A 310 13.50 5.71 -10.21
CA GLU A 310 12.26 5.28 -10.88
C GLU A 310 11.08 6.24 -10.62
N PHE A 311 11.00 6.85 -9.43
CA PHE A 311 10.00 7.89 -9.13
C PHE A 311 10.29 9.16 -9.94
N ILE A 312 11.57 9.57 -10.01
CA ILE A 312 11.99 10.74 -10.77
C ILE A 312 11.65 10.57 -12.26
N LYS A 313 11.90 9.39 -12.81
CA LYS A 313 11.60 9.07 -14.21
C LYS A 313 10.11 9.22 -14.53
N GLU A 314 9.22 8.74 -13.66
CA GLU A 314 7.77 8.89 -13.85
C GLU A 314 7.32 10.36 -13.78
N TRP A 315 7.97 11.21 -12.99
CA TRP A 315 7.71 12.66 -12.99
C TRP A 315 7.96 13.34 -14.34
N PHE A 316 8.98 12.91 -15.08
CA PHE A 316 9.38 13.53 -16.36
C PHE A 316 8.63 12.99 -17.59
N ARG A 317 7.67 12.07 -17.43
CA ARG A 317 6.90 11.50 -18.56
C ARG A 317 5.78 12.42 -19.05
N THR A 318 5.42 13.47 -18.31
CA THR A 318 4.46 14.47 -18.74
C THR A 318 5.09 15.37 -19.80
N ASP A 319 4.36 15.54 -20.91
CA ASP A 319 4.61 16.41 -22.05
C ASP A 319 5.53 17.61 -21.75
N GLY A 320 6.74 17.56 -22.32
CA GLY A 320 7.88 18.45 -22.02
C GLY A 320 7.71 19.95 -22.27
N ALA A 321 6.48 20.46 -22.36
CA ALA A 321 6.16 21.89 -22.37
C ALA A 321 5.80 22.43 -20.97
N HIS A 322 5.24 21.61 -20.06
CA HIS A 322 4.74 22.05 -18.75
C HIS A 322 5.19 21.06 -17.65
N ALA A 323 6.49 21.09 -17.34
CA ALA A 323 7.04 20.24 -16.30
C ALA A 323 6.34 20.54 -14.95
N PHE A 324 5.90 19.50 -14.25
CA PHE A 324 5.41 19.53 -12.85
C PHE A 324 4.04 20.18 -12.57
N ARG A 325 3.03 20.03 -13.44
CA ARG A 325 1.63 20.33 -13.06
C ARG A 325 1.02 19.19 -12.26
N LEU A 326 0.63 19.44 -11.00
CA LEU A 326 -0.13 18.46 -10.23
C LEU A 326 -1.55 18.30 -10.81
N PRO A 327 -2.14 17.09 -10.79
CA PRO A 327 -3.52 16.92 -11.24
C PRO A 327 -4.48 17.70 -10.33
N THR A 328 -5.39 18.48 -10.92
CA THR A 328 -6.40 19.24 -10.17
C THR A 328 -7.24 18.29 -9.31
N PRO A 329 -7.27 18.47 -7.97
CA PRO A 329 -8.10 17.69 -7.06
C PRO A 329 -9.57 17.75 -7.45
N GLN A 330 -10.30 16.64 -7.30
CA GLN A 330 -11.72 16.57 -7.68
C GLN A 330 -12.58 17.59 -6.94
N VAL A 331 -12.28 17.83 -5.65
CA VAL A 331 -12.98 18.81 -4.81
C VAL A 331 -12.87 20.25 -5.33
N LEU A 332 -11.88 20.56 -6.18
CA LEU A 332 -11.67 21.90 -6.73
C LEU A 332 -12.20 22.08 -8.17
N LYS A 333 -12.71 21.02 -8.81
CA LYS A 333 -13.02 21.04 -10.25
C LYS A 333 -14.22 21.93 -10.60
N GLU A 334 -15.30 21.80 -9.84
CA GLU A 334 -16.55 22.53 -10.09
C GLU A 334 -16.55 23.89 -9.38
N ASP A 335 -16.05 23.93 -8.14
CA ASP A 335 -15.92 25.14 -7.33
C ASP A 335 -14.65 25.08 -6.49
N LYS A 336 -13.73 26.03 -6.72
CA LYS A 336 -12.43 26.12 -6.04
C LYS A 336 -12.53 26.47 -4.55
N PHE A 337 -13.68 26.96 -4.09
CA PHE A 337 -13.87 27.44 -2.72
C PHE A 337 -14.93 26.65 -1.93
N ALA A 338 -15.65 25.71 -2.56
CA ALA A 338 -16.68 24.91 -1.90
C ALA A 338 -16.19 24.18 -0.64
N TRP A 339 -14.92 23.76 -0.61
CA TRP A 339 -14.28 23.11 0.55
C TRP A 339 -14.30 23.97 1.84
N ARG A 340 -14.48 25.30 1.72
CA ARG A 340 -14.59 26.22 2.87
C ARG A 340 -15.98 26.28 3.49
N SER A 341 -16.99 25.75 2.80
CA SER A 341 -18.37 25.76 3.28
C SER A 341 -18.56 24.86 4.50
N ASP A 342 -19.62 25.09 5.26
CA ASP A 342 -19.99 24.22 6.38
C ASP A 342 -20.68 22.96 5.88
N GLU A 343 -21.39 23.07 4.76
CA GLU A 343 -22.04 21.99 4.04
C GLU A 343 -21.02 20.94 3.59
N GLU A 344 -19.93 21.35 2.91
CA GLU A 344 -18.91 20.41 2.44
C GLU A 344 -18.14 19.80 3.62
N PHE A 345 -17.80 20.59 4.63
CA PHE A 345 -17.15 20.11 5.85
C PHE A 345 -17.98 19.04 6.57
N GLY A 346 -19.31 19.20 6.65
CA GLY A 346 -20.20 18.19 7.20
C GLY A 346 -20.39 16.98 6.26
N ARG A 347 -20.49 17.21 4.95
CA ARG A 347 -20.69 16.17 3.94
C ARG A 347 -19.50 15.22 3.84
N GLU A 348 -18.27 15.72 3.94
CA GLU A 348 -17.06 14.89 3.87
C GLU A 348 -16.97 13.86 5.00
N MET A 349 -17.63 14.10 6.14
CA MET A 349 -17.72 13.11 7.22
C MET A 349 -18.60 11.90 6.87
N LEU A 350 -19.41 11.99 5.81
CA LEU A 350 -20.27 10.90 5.30
C LEU A 350 -19.79 10.35 3.95
N ALA A 351 -19.18 11.20 3.13
CA ALA A 351 -18.87 10.89 1.74
C ALA A 351 -17.56 11.56 1.26
N GLY A 352 -16.64 11.82 2.19
CA GLY A 352 -15.28 12.27 1.94
C GLY A 352 -14.28 11.13 2.10
N VAL A 353 -13.06 11.47 2.50
CA VAL A 353 -11.95 10.49 2.61
C VAL A 353 -12.04 9.61 3.85
N ASN A 354 -12.68 10.08 4.93
CA ASN A 354 -12.81 9.36 6.19
C ASN A 354 -14.27 9.20 6.68
N PRO A 355 -15.13 8.50 5.91
CA PRO A 355 -16.57 8.47 6.17
C PRO A 355 -17.00 7.47 7.26
N VAL A 356 -16.07 7.02 8.11
CA VAL A 356 -16.26 5.87 9.01
C VAL A 356 -16.20 6.19 10.50
N ILE A 357 -15.96 7.46 10.87
CA ILE A 357 -15.72 7.86 12.27
C ILE A 357 -16.90 8.63 12.89
N ILE A 358 -17.72 9.30 12.09
CA ILE A 358 -18.88 10.05 12.59
C ILE A 358 -19.85 9.14 13.34
N ARG A 359 -20.36 9.60 14.48
CA ARG A 359 -21.27 8.85 15.35
C ARG A 359 -22.52 9.66 15.65
N CYS A 360 -23.64 9.00 15.88
CA CYS A 360 -24.82 9.66 16.44
C CYS A 360 -24.55 10.02 17.91
N LEU A 361 -24.79 11.29 18.28
CA LEU A 361 -24.61 11.77 19.64
C LEU A 361 -25.76 11.29 20.52
N LYS A 362 -25.43 10.55 21.60
CA LYS A 362 -26.44 9.95 22.49
C LYS A 362 -26.66 10.72 23.79
N VAL A 363 -25.63 11.40 24.27
CA VAL A 363 -25.66 12.17 25.52
C VAL A 363 -25.11 13.56 25.24
N PHE A 364 -25.71 14.58 25.86
CA PHE A 364 -25.23 15.94 25.81
C PHE A 364 -25.08 16.50 27.24
N PRO A 365 -23.96 17.17 27.57
CA PRO A 365 -22.79 17.40 26.71
C PRO A 365 -22.04 16.09 26.39
N PRO A 366 -21.19 16.04 25.34
CA PRO A 366 -20.38 14.87 25.04
C PRO A 366 -19.47 14.49 26.22
N THR A 367 -19.31 13.19 26.46
CA THR A 367 -18.51 12.66 27.57
C THR A 367 -17.22 12.03 27.07
N SER A 368 -16.15 12.14 27.86
CA SER A 368 -14.88 11.43 27.65
C SER A 368 -14.89 10.08 28.37
N ASN A 369 -14.20 9.09 27.81
CA ASN A 369 -13.91 7.79 28.42
C ASN A 369 -12.48 7.71 29.00
N LEU A 370 -11.71 8.81 28.98
CA LEU A 370 -10.41 8.86 29.61
C LEU A 370 -10.54 8.69 31.13
N GLU A 371 -9.65 7.91 31.73
CA GLU A 371 -9.62 7.61 33.16
C GLU A 371 -9.46 8.91 33.98
N PRO A 372 -10.46 9.32 34.78
CA PRO A 372 -10.41 10.58 35.53
C PRO A 372 -9.25 10.67 36.52
N GLU A 373 -8.79 9.52 37.05
CA GLU A 373 -7.64 9.44 37.95
C GLU A 373 -6.32 9.81 37.27
N VAL A 374 -6.24 9.59 35.94
CA VAL A 374 -5.04 9.85 35.13
C VAL A 374 -5.12 11.19 34.41
N TYR A 375 -6.31 11.53 33.90
CA TYR A 375 -6.52 12.69 33.02
C TYR A 375 -7.36 13.80 33.67
N GLY A 376 -7.76 13.68 34.92
CA GLY A 376 -8.56 14.70 35.61
C GLY A 376 -9.94 14.92 34.96
N ASN A 377 -10.47 16.14 35.11
CA ASN A 377 -11.77 16.50 34.55
C ASN A 377 -11.71 16.67 33.02
N GLN A 378 -12.37 15.76 32.30
CA GLN A 378 -12.46 15.73 30.84
C GLN A 378 -13.89 16.01 30.32
N MET A 379 -14.75 16.64 31.14
CA MET A 379 -16.09 17.03 30.73
C MET A 379 -16.04 18.08 29.60
N SER A 380 -16.87 17.90 28.58
CA SER A 380 -16.99 18.87 27.50
C SER A 380 -17.54 20.21 28.00
N SER A 381 -16.98 21.30 27.48
CA SER A 381 -17.38 22.69 27.71
C SER A 381 -18.47 23.15 26.74
N ILE A 382 -18.94 22.28 25.83
CA ILE A 382 -20.06 22.61 24.95
C ILE A 382 -21.36 22.64 25.76
N LYS A 383 -22.02 23.79 25.77
CA LYS A 383 -23.31 24.02 26.43
C LYS A 383 -24.43 24.12 25.41
N GLU A 384 -25.67 23.95 25.87
CA GLU A 384 -26.85 24.06 24.98
C GLU A 384 -26.90 25.44 24.30
N GLU A 385 -26.58 26.51 25.05
CA GLU A 385 -26.54 27.89 24.54
C GLU A 385 -25.64 28.07 23.31
N HIS A 386 -24.58 27.26 23.16
CA HIS A 386 -23.69 27.33 21.99
C HIS A 386 -24.36 26.80 20.72
N ILE A 387 -25.19 25.76 20.82
CA ILE A 387 -25.71 25.06 19.63
C ILE A 387 -27.15 25.42 19.27
N LEU A 388 -27.97 25.88 20.24
CA LEU A 388 -29.41 26.10 20.05
C LEU A 388 -29.75 27.00 18.86
N ILE A 389 -28.98 28.06 18.61
CA ILE A 389 -29.20 28.98 17.48
C ILE A 389 -29.06 28.29 16.11
N ASN A 390 -28.32 27.17 16.07
CA ASN A 390 -28.04 26.43 14.85
C ASN A 390 -28.87 25.14 14.68
N LEU A 391 -29.84 24.87 15.57
CA LEU A 391 -30.68 23.67 15.53
C LEU A 391 -32.04 23.88 14.86
N GLU A 392 -32.24 24.93 14.07
CA GLU A 392 -33.47 25.14 13.27
C GLU A 392 -34.78 25.06 14.11
N GLY A 393 -34.74 25.58 15.34
CA GLY A 393 -35.87 25.57 16.28
C GLY A 393 -36.00 24.32 17.13
N PHE A 394 -35.10 23.34 17.01
CA PHE A 394 -35.04 22.19 17.91
C PHE A 394 -34.36 22.53 19.25
N THR A 395 -34.92 22.02 20.34
CA THR A 395 -34.21 21.93 21.63
C THR A 395 -33.21 20.76 21.59
N VAL A 396 -32.11 20.83 22.33
CA VAL A 396 -31.12 19.74 22.42
C VAL A 396 -31.75 18.38 22.77
N PRO A 397 -32.63 18.25 23.80
CA PRO A 397 -33.26 16.97 24.11
C PRO A 397 -34.13 16.41 22.98
N LYS A 398 -34.82 17.28 22.21
CA LYS A 398 -35.61 16.86 21.05
C LYS A 398 -34.71 16.35 19.94
N ALA A 399 -33.64 17.08 19.62
CA ALA A 399 -32.68 16.70 18.59
C ALA A 399 -31.97 15.36 18.92
N LEU A 400 -31.64 15.12 20.19
CA LEU A 400 -31.11 13.81 20.64
C LEU A 400 -32.12 12.68 20.46
N ARG A 401 -33.37 12.86 20.92
CA ARG A 401 -34.43 11.82 20.81
C ARG A 401 -34.72 11.45 19.36
N GLU A 402 -34.67 12.42 18.45
CA GLU A 402 -34.90 12.20 17.03
C GLU A 402 -33.64 11.77 16.26
N ASN A 403 -32.52 11.50 16.96
CA ASN A 403 -31.22 11.14 16.37
C ASN A 403 -30.71 12.16 15.33
N ARG A 404 -30.95 13.45 15.58
CA ARG A 404 -30.53 14.56 14.71
C ARG A 404 -29.21 15.20 15.12
N LEU A 405 -28.61 14.79 16.24
CA LEU A 405 -27.27 15.22 16.61
C LEU A 405 -26.25 14.11 16.33
N PHE A 406 -25.15 14.49 15.72
CA PHE A 406 -24.01 13.66 15.39
C PHE A 406 -22.75 14.30 15.93
N ILE A 407 -21.69 13.51 16.05
CA ILE A 407 -20.41 13.95 16.56
C ILE A 407 -19.26 13.27 15.81
N LEU A 408 -18.26 14.09 15.44
CA LEU A 408 -16.92 13.64 15.12
C LEU A 408 -16.04 13.95 16.33
N ASP A 409 -15.61 12.91 17.05
CA ASP A 409 -15.01 13.03 18.38
C ASP A 409 -13.64 12.36 18.39
N HIS A 410 -12.62 13.20 18.26
CA HIS A 410 -11.20 12.85 18.26
C HIS A 410 -10.55 13.14 19.62
N HIS A 411 -11.32 13.63 20.59
CA HIS A 411 -10.77 14.15 21.83
C HIS A 411 -9.94 13.11 22.58
N ASP A 412 -10.53 11.94 22.85
CA ASP A 412 -9.88 10.90 23.65
C ASP A 412 -8.70 10.26 22.91
N ALA A 413 -8.74 10.21 21.57
CA ALA A 413 -7.66 9.68 20.76
C ALA A 413 -6.40 10.57 20.80
N PHE A 414 -6.58 11.90 20.83
CA PHE A 414 -5.46 12.84 20.75
C PHE A 414 -4.99 13.36 22.12
N MET A 415 -5.89 13.54 23.10
CA MET A 415 -5.58 14.14 24.40
C MET A 415 -4.32 13.53 25.08
N PRO A 416 -4.13 12.19 25.12
CA PRO A 416 -2.92 11.60 25.73
C PRO A 416 -1.61 11.95 25.03
N TYR A 417 -1.66 12.31 23.74
CA TYR A 417 -0.49 12.58 22.91
C TYR A 417 -0.17 14.07 22.76
N LEU A 418 -1.10 14.97 23.11
CA LEU A 418 -0.92 16.41 22.97
C LEU A 418 0.35 16.96 23.63
N PRO A 419 0.74 16.56 24.86
CA PRO A 419 1.98 17.08 25.46
C PRO A 419 3.22 16.75 24.62
N LYS A 420 3.24 15.58 23.96
CA LYS A 420 4.37 15.15 23.11
C LYS A 420 4.34 15.86 21.77
N ILE A 421 3.17 15.96 21.15
CA ILE A 421 3.01 16.56 19.81
C ILE A 421 3.29 18.08 19.87
N ASN A 422 2.71 18.79 20.83
CA ASN A 422 2.84 20.24 20.94
C ASN A 422 4.20 20.69 21.50
N ALA A 423 5.02 19.76 22.02
CA ALA A 423 6.42 20.03 22.35
C ALA A 423 7.34 20.01 21.11
N LEU A 424 6.87 19.48 19.97
CA LEU A 424 7.64 19.48 18.73
C LEU A 424 7.69 20.90 18.14
N LYS A 425 8.89 21.29 17.68
CA LYS A 425 9.09 22.60 17.06
C LYS A 425 8.19 22.77 15.83
N GLY A 426 7.44 23.88 15.79
CA GLY A 426 6.55 24.22 14.68
C GLY A 426 5.24 23.42 14.63
N ASN A 427 4.91 22.66 15.69
CA ASN A 427 3.69 21.89 15.75
C ASN A 427 2.79 22.38 16.90
N PHE A 428 1.49 22.51 16.61
CA PHE A 428 0.51 22.83 17.62
C PHE A 428 -0.87 22.34 17.18
N ILE A 429 -1.44 21.37 17.91
CA ILE A 429 -2.77 20.83 17.64
C ILE A 429 -3.62 20.80 18.91
N TYR A 430 -4.91 20.55 18.72
CA TYR A 430 -5.90 20.37 19.79
C TYR A 430 -6.47 18.95 19.75
N ALA A 431 -7.08 18.55 20.85
CA ALA A 431 -8.00 17.42 20.91
C ALA A 431 -9.41 17.96 20.57
N THR A 432 -9.97 17.53 19.45
CA THR A 432 -11.18 18.17 18.88
C THR A 432 -12.45 17.35 19.05
N ARG A 433 -13.57 18.04 19.26
CA ARG A 433 -14.93 17.49 19.09
C ARG A 433 -15.76 18.40 18.20
N THR A 434 -16.42 17.83 17.21
CA THR A 434 -17.32 18.56 16.31
C THR A 434 -18.71 18.00 16.44
N ILE A 435 -19.69 18.83 16.81
CA ILE A 435 -21.11 18.46 16.81
C ILE A 435 -21.73 18.88 15.49
N LEU A 436 -22.53 17.99 14.90
CA LEU A 436 -23.29 18.22 13.68
C LEU A 436 -24.78 18.01 13.94
N PHE A 437 -25.60 18.79 13.24
CA PHE A 437 -27.05 18.68 13.23
C PHE A 437 -27.52 18.18 11.86
N LEU A 438 -28.42 17.18 11.87
CA LEU A 438 -29.10 16.67 10.69
C LEU A 438 -30.35 17.50 10.42
N LYS A 439 -30.27 18.28 9.34
CA LYS A 439 -31.35 19.14 8.86
C LYS A 439 -32.47 18.33 8.21
N ASP A 440 -33.63 18.96 8.03
CA ASP A 440 -34.78 18.34 7.37
C ASP A 440 -34.56 18.02 5.88
N ASP A 441 -33.64 18.72 5.22
CA ASP A 441 -33.23 18.43 3.83
C ASP A 441 -32.25 17.24 3.72
N GLY A 442 -31.91 16.60 4.85
CA GLY A 442 -31.02 15.45 4.91
C GLY A 442 -29.52 15.79 4.92
N THR A 443 -29.15 17.07 4.93
CA THR A 443 -27.74 17.49 5.01
C THR A 443 -27.26 17.63 6.46
N LEU A 444 -25.96 17.45 6.68
CA LEU A 444 -25.32 17.70 7.98
C LEU A 444 -24.78 19.14 8.04
N LYS A 445 -25.09 19.83 9.13
CA LYS A 445 -24.57 21.15 9.45
C LYS A 445 -23.69 21.09 10.70
N PRO A 446 -22.40 21.47 10.66
CA PRO A 446 -21.61 21.63 11.87
C PRO A 446 -22.20 22.76 12.73
N VAL A 447 -22.33 22.54 14.05
CA VAL A 447 -22.97 23.51 14.97
C VAL A 447 -22.06 23.96 16.11
N ALA A 448 -21.03 23.19 16.43
CA ALA A 448 -19.98 23.58 17.37
C ALA A 448 -18.70 22.76 17.14
N ILE A 449 -17.55 23.40 17.38
CA ILE A 449 -16.24 22.74 17.51
C ILE A 449 -15.64 23.09 18.86
N GLU A 450 -15.31 22.08 19.63
CA GLU A 450 -14.55 22.20 20.87
C GLU A 450 -13.08 21.90 20.60
N LEU A 451 -12.21 22.85 20.95
CA LEU A 451 -10.76 22.70 20.90
C LEU A 451 -10.23 22.56 22.33
N SER A 452 -9.75 21.36 22.68
CA SER A 452 -9.28 21.04 24.03
C SER A 452 -7.76 20.91 24.09
N LEU A 453 -7.16 21.43 25.15
CA LEU A 453 -5.76 21.26 25.51
C LEU A 453 -5.64 20.57 26.88
N PRO A 454 -4.54 19.86 27.15
CA PRO A 454 -4.24 19.45 28.51
C PRO A 454 -4.04 20.70 29.38
N HIS A 455 -4.41 20.60 30.65
CA HIS A 455 -4.14 21.65 31.61
C HIS A 455 -2.61 21.93 31.68
N PRO A 456 -2.15 23.20 31.78
CA PRO A 456 -0.73 23.57 31.76
C PRO A 456 0.13 22.87 32.82
N ASN A 457 -0.47 22.52 33.96
CA ASN A 457 0.19 21.81 35.06
C ASN A 457 0.25 20.27 34.87
N GLY A 458 -0.26 19.73 33.77
CA GLY A 458 -0.24 18.30 33.45
C GLY A 458 -1.62 17.72 33.15
N LEU A 459 -1.63 16.55 32.49
CA LEU A 459 -2.83 15.84 32.04
C LEU A 459 -3.78 15.52 33.20
N GLN A 460 -3.26 15.21 34.39
CA GLN A 460 -4.03 14.87 35.59
C GLN A 460 -4.94 16.00 36.10
N HIS A 461 -4.75 17.24 35.61
CA HIS A 461 -5.55 18.39 36.01
C HIS A 461 -6.74 18.67 35.06
N GLY A 462 -7.00 17.80 34.08
CA GLY A 462 -8.13 17.94 33.17
C GLY A 462 -7.80 18.64 31.86
N ALA A 463 -8.86 18.90 31.09
CA ALA A 463 -8.80 19.67 29.85
C ALA A 463 -9.13 21.14 30.09
N ILE A 464 -8.49 22.02 29.32
CA ILE A 464 -8.93 23.41 29.12
C ILE A 464 -9.42 23.53 27.70
N SER A 465 -10.71 23.84 27.54
CA SER A 465 -11.38 23.81 26.25
C SER A 465 -11.96 25.17 25.88
N LYS A 466 -11.97 25.46 24.58
CA LYS A 466 -12.70 26.59 24.00
C LYS A 466 -13.67 26.06 22.96
N VAL A 467 -14.88 26.63 22.95
CA VAL A 467 -15.94 26.24 22.02
C VAL A 467 -16.12 27.36 20.99
N TYR A 468 -16.14 26.96 19.73
CA TYR A 468 -16.36 27.81 18.57
C TYR A 468 -17.64 27.38 17.88
N THR A 469 -18.39 28.35 17.37
CA THR A 469 -19.68 28.14 16.70
C THR A 469 -19.64 28.78 15.32
N PRO A 470 -20.49 28.33 14.37
CA PRO A 470 -20.53 28.89 13.02
C PRO A 470 -20.73 30.42 13.02
N ALA A 471 -19.93 31.10 12.20
CA ALA A 471 -20.03 32.53 11.95
C ALA A 471 -19.79 32.82 10.47
N SER A 472 -20.62 33.70 9.88
CA SER A 472 -20.59 34.01 8.44
C SER A 472 -19.82 35.29 8.10
N GLU A 473 -19.57 36.16 9.08
CA GLU A 473 -18.96 37.48 8.85
C GLU A 473 -17.84 37.78 9.86
N GLY A 474 -17.03 38.79 9.55
CA GLY A 474 -16.05 39.34 10.48
C GLY A 474 -14.88 38.41 10.81
N VAL A 475 -14.21 38.72 11.93
CA VAL A 475 -13.09 37.94 12.44
C VAL A 475 -13.55 36.58 12.96
N GLU A 476 -14.80 36.50 13.39
CA GLU A 476 -15.48 35.31 13.89
C GLU A 476 -15.58 34.24 12.81
N ASN A 477 -15.86 34.60 11.55
CA ASN A 477 -15.80 33.66 10.42
C ASN A 477 -14.38 33.09 10.27
N SER A 478 -13.35 33.94 10.28
CA SER A 478 -11.96 33.48 10.19
C SER A 478 -11.59 32.53 11.33
N ILE A 479 -12.03 32.83 12.56
CA ILE A 479 -11.84 31.96 13.73
C ILE A 479 -12.56 30.62 13.55
N TRP A 480 -13.79 30.63 13.01
CA TRP A 480 -14.54 29.42 12.70
C TRP A 480 -13.84 28.54 11.66
N GLN A 481 -13.32 29.15 10.59
CA GLN A 481 -12.53 28.43 9.58
C GLN A 481 -11.27 27.80 10.18
N LEU A 482 -10.58 28.49 11.11
CA LEU A 482 -9.44 27.93 11.84
C LEU A 482 -9.86 26.76 12.74
N ALA A 483 -11.02 26.84 13.42
CA ALA A 483 -11.53 25.73 14.22
C ALA A 483 -11.82 24.49 13.35
N LYS A 484 -12.42 24.68 12.16
CA LYS A 484 -12.60 23.60 11.17
C LYS A 484 -11.27 23.02 10.70
N ALA A 485 -10.27 23.87 10.45
CA ALA A 485 -8.93 23.41 10.07
C ALA A 485 -8.31 22.51 11.15
N TYR A 486 -8.39 22.89 12.44
CA TYR A 486 -7.89 22.03 13.53
C TYR A 486 -8.65 20.70 13.65
N ALA A 487 -9.97 20.71 13.48
CA ALA A 487 -10.76 19.48 13.43
C ALA A 487 -10.35 18.60 12.25
N ALA A 488 -10.12 19.18 11.08
CA ALA A 488 -9.65 18.47 9.89
C ALA A 488 -8.22 17.94 10.05
N VAL A 489 -7.34 18.62 10.80
CA VAL A 489 -5.99 18.11 11.13
C VAL A 489 -6.06 16.84 11.97
N ASN A 490 -6.92 16.81 13.01
CA ASN A 490 -7.17 15.60 13.78
C ASN A 490 -7.74 14.49 12.90
N ASP A 491 -8.77 14.79 12.10
CA ASP A 491 -9.41 13.79 11.25
C ASP A 491 -8.47 13.24 10.18
N SER A 492 -7.62 14.09 9.58
CA SER A 492 -6.60 13.67 8.63
C SER A 492 -5.53 12.77 9.26
N GLY A 493 -5.07 13.12 10.48
CA GLY A 493 -4.12 12.30 11.23
C GLY A 493 -4.70 10.94 11.59
N TYR A 494 -5.96 10.91 12.05
CA TYR A 494 -6.68 9.69 12.36
C TYR A 494 -6.96 8.84 11.12
N HIS A 495 -7.40 9.48 10.03
CA HIS A 495 -7.66 8.83 8.75
C HIS A 495 -6.40 8.11 8.26
N GLN A 496 -5.27 8.81 8.15
CA GLN A 496 -4.05 8.24 7.58
C GLN A 496 -3.48 7.12 8.45
N LEU A 497 -3.43 7.31 9.77
CA LEU A 497 -2.76 6.37 10.67
C LEU A 497 -3.65 5.23 11.14
N ILE A 498 -4.95 5.45 11.25
CA ILE A 498 -5.90 4.48 11.81
C ILE A 498 -6.84 3.97 10.73
N SER A 499 -7.69 4.82 10.14
CA SER A 499 -8.70 4.34 9.18
C SER A 499 -8.10 3.68 7.94
N HIS A 500 -6.92 4.12 7.51
CA HIS A 500 -6.27 3.69 6.27
C HIS A 500 -5.07 2.76 6.51
N CYS A 501 -4.14 3.11 7.40
CA CYS A 501 -2.88 2.36 7.54
C CYS A 501 -2.92 1.20 8.54
N SER A 502 -3.70 1.31 9.63
CA SER A 502 -3.76 0.26 10.66
C SER A 502 -4.72 -0.85 10.27
#